data_AF-A0A817WEZ1-F1
#
_entry.id   AF-A0A817WEZ1-F1
#
_cell.length_a   1.000
_cell.length_b   1.000
_cell.length_c   1.000
_cell.angle_alpha   90.00
_cell.angle_beta   90.00
_cell.angle_gamma   90.00
#
_symmetry.space_group_name_H-M   'P 1'
#
loop_
_entity.id
_entity.type
_entity.pdbx_description
1 polymer ?
#
loop_
_entity_poly.entity_id
_entity_poly.type
_entity_poly.pdbx_seq_one_letter_code
_entity_poly.pdbx_strand_id
1 'polypeptide(L)'
;MENIIGEFLSMNSFLSTSRDRSTTLHFARFTPKADDSQQIIFEIDIDPRLQTKAFADISQISYHQNEDEVLITLGAWFRIEKVNKDKKERIWMVRVSLASEDDYHLKETFSYMKNTIGDDTDLDSLGRILLEMSEYQQARKCYRRMLDETQLASGNAALGLGKACTLCKEADESLEHLQETLRPRKIPTN
;
A
#
# COMPACT_ATOMS: atom_id res chain seq x y z
N MET A 1 6.91 -18.80 4.60
CA MET A 1 7.50 -17.45 4.56
C MET A 1 8.77 -17.39 3.72
N GLU A 2 9.39 -18.50 3.33
CA GLU A 2 10.60 -18.48 2.49
C GLU A 2 10.31 -18.19 1.00
N ASN A 3 9.11 -18.49 0.51
CA ASN A 3 8.70 -18.28 -0.89
C ASN A 3 8.52 -16.81 -1.31
N ILE A 4 8.82 -15.84 -0.44
CA ILE A 4 8.73 -14.40 -0.74
C ILE A 4 10.11 -13.76 -0.92
N ILE A 5 11.19 -14.53 -0.79
CA ILE A 5 12.55 -14.02 -1.00
C ILE A 5 12.69 -13.61 -2.47
N GLY A 6 13.24 -12.41 -2.70
CA GLY A 6 13.34 -11.77 -4.01
C GLY A 6 12.15 -10.87 -4.36
N GLU A 7 11.01 -11.04 -3.67
CA GLU A 7 9.84 -10.17 -3.83
C GLU A 7 10.03 -8.82 -3.14
N PHE A 8 9.12 -7.89 -3.41
CA PHE A 8 9.13 -6.57 -2.80
C PHE A 8 8.04 -6.38 -1.75
N LEU A 9 8.39 -5.61 -0.72
CA LEU A 9 7.49 -5.06 0.27
C LEU A 9 7.37 -3.55 0.01
N SER A 10 6.14 -3.05 -0.20
CA SER A 10 5.87 -1.63 -0.36
C SER A 10 5.25 -1.04 0.91
N MET A 11 5.63 0.20 1.26
CA MET A 11 5.07 0.94 2.40
C MET A 11 4.43 2.25 1.93
N ASN A 12 3.16 2.46 2.29
CA ASN A 12 2.36 3.62 1.86
C ASN A 12 2.36 4.79 2.86
N SER A 13 3.11 4.67 3.96
CA SER A 13 3.30 5.70 4.97
C SER A 13 4.77 5.98 5.19
N PHE A 14 5.09 7.05 5.92
CA PHE A 14 6.41 7.20 6.51
C PHE A 14 6.73 5.99 7.38
N LEU A 15 7.99 5.54 7.33
CA LEU A 15 8.47 4.44 8.14
C LEU A 15 9.53 4.96 9.10
N SER A 16 9.19 4.97 10.39
CA SER A 16 10.12 5.23 11.48
C SER A 16 10.92 3.95 11.78
N THR A 17 12.24 4.07 11.81
CA THR A 17 13.16 2.94 12.01
C THR A 17 14.26 3.35 12.98
N SER A 18 14.92 2.38 13.60
CA SER A 18 15.99 2.63 14.58
C SER A 18 17.26 1.91 14.16
N ARG A 19 18.41 2.58 14.30
CA ARG A 19 19.73 1.91 14.18
C ARG A 19 20.07 1.10 15.42
N ASP A 20 19.43 1.39 16.55
CA ASP A 20 19.62 0.64 17.77
C ASP A 20 18.75 -0.63 17.79
N ARG A 21 19.41 -1.77 17.64
CA ARG A 21 18.76 -3.09 17.71
C ARG A 21 18.05 -3.31 19.05
N SER A 22 18.52 -2.71 20.14
CA SER A 22 17.94 -2.91 21.47
C SER A 22 16.55 -2.27 21.58
N THR A 23 16.40 -1.07 21.03
CA THR A 23 15.13 -0.34 20.87
C THR A 23 14.14 -1.16 20.05
N THR A 24 14.54 -1.68 18.88
CA THR A 24 13.66 -2.52 18.04
C THR A 24 13.21 -3.81 18.74
N LEU A 25 14.12 -4.49 19.45
CA LEU A 25 13.77 -5.68 20.24
C LEU A 25 12.83 -5.36 21.40
N HIS A 26 13.00 -4.20 22.03
CA HIS A 26 12.08 -3.72 23.07
C HIS A 26 10.66 -3.61 22.51
N PHE A 27 10.45 -2.89 21.40
CA PHE A 27 9.14 -2.80 20.76
C PHE A 27 8.54 -4.17 20.39
N ALA A 28 9.35 -5.05 19.82
CA ALA A 28 8.90 -6.39 19.45
C ALA A 28 8.46 -7.22 20.66
N ARG A 29 9.14 -7.11 21.81
CA ARG A 29 8.84 -7.90 23.02
C ARG A 29 7.68 -7.36 23.85
N PHE A 30 7.49 -6.04 23.87
CA PHE A 30 6.50 -5.37 24.71
C PHE A 30 5.07 -5.41 24.12
N THR A 31 4.93 -5.80 22.86
CA THR A 31 3.62 -5.99 22.24
C THR A 31 3.02 -7.34 22.67
N PRO A 32 1.83 -7.38 23.32
CA PRO A 32 1.20 -8.62 23.76
C PRO A 32 1.05 -9.60 22.59
N LYS A 33 1.44 -10.86 22.81
CA LYS A 33 1.22 -11.92 21.83
C LYS A 33 -0.25 -12.29 21.85
N ALA A 34 -1.00 -11.87 20.82
CA ALA A 34 -2.26 -12.54 20.50
C ALA A 34 -1.94 -13.96 19.99
N ASP A 35 -2.78 -14.95 20.30
CA ASP A 35 -2.50 -16.38 20.02
C ASP A 35 -2.16 -16.66 18.54
N ASP A 36 -2.68 -15.85 17.61
CA ASP A 36 -2.45 -16.01 16.17
C ASP A 36 -1.44 -15.00 15.57
N SER A 37 -0.82 -14.15 16.38
CA SER A 37 0.12 -13.12 15.90
C SER A 37 1.55 -13.62 15.79
N GLN A 38 2.26 -13.19 14.74
CA GLN A 38 3.71 -13.41 14.59
C GLN A 38 4.45 -12.09 14.79
N GLN A 39 5.54 -12.13 15.55
CA GLN A 39 6.45 -10.99 15.69
C GLN A 39 7.49 -11.03 14.59
N ILE A 40 7.69 -9.90 13.93
CA ILE A 40 8.64 -9.73 12.84
C ILE A 40 9.52 -8.52 13.16
N ILE A 41 10.83 -8.66 12.96
CA ILE A 41 11.79 -7.56 12.96
C ILE A 41 12.35 -7.45 11.55
N PHE A 42 12.25 -6.25 10.99
CA PHE A 42 12.88 -5.92 9.71
C PHE A 42 14.28 -5.37 9.96
N GLU A 43 15.28 -5.97 9.33
CA GLU A 43 16.64 -5.45 9.25
C GLU A 43 16.80 -4.81 7.87
N ILE A 44 16.91 -3.48 7.83
CA ILE A 44 16.87 -2.70 6.59
C ILE A 44 18.29 -2.30 6.22
N ASP A 45 18.78 -2.83 5.10
CA ASP A 45 20.00 -2.36 4.47
C ASP A 45 19.70 -1.18 3.54
N ILE A 46 20.46 -0.11 3.68
CA ILE A 46 20.37 1.05 2.81
C ILE A 46 21.76 1.32 2.25
N ASP A 47 21.91 1.26 0.92
CA ASP A 47 23.12 1.70 0.24
C ASP A 47 22.95 3.17 -0.18
N PRO A 48 23.62 4.12 0.50
CA PRO A 48 23.46 5.55 0.23
C PRO A 48 24.03 5.98 -1.13
N ARG A 49 24.72 5.10 -1.85
CA ARG A 49 25.27 5.38 -3.19
C ARG A 49 24.25 5.13 -4.30
N LEU A 50 23.16 4.41 -3.99
CA LEU A 50 22.08 4.15 -4.94
C LEU A 50 21.08 5.32 -4.92
N GLN A 51 20.47 5.58 -6.08
CA GLN A 51 19.32 6.47 -6.15
C GLN A 51 18.10 5.74 -5.60
N THR A 52 17.74 6.03 -4.35
CA THR A 52 16.61 5.41 -3.66
C THR A 52 15.59 6.46 -3.22
N LYS A 53 14.49 6.02 -2.61
CA LYS A 53 13.60 6.93 -1.89
C LYS A 53 14.31 7.59 -0.72
N ALA A 54 13.97 8.85 -0.48
CA ALA A 54 14.61 9.65 0.55
C ALA A 54 14.45 9.04 1.95
N PHE A 55 15.53 9.11 2.72
CA PHE A 55 15.57 8.75 4.13
C PHE A 55 16.50 9.74 4.85
N ALA A 56 16.30 9.91 6.15
CA ALA A 56 17.10 10.83 6.95
C ALA A 56 17.29 10.29 8.38
N ASP A 57 18.50 10.47 8.91
CA ASP A 57 18.73 10.42 10.35
C ASP A 57 18.08 11.65 10.98
N ILE A 58 17.08 11.40 11.83
CA ILE A 58 16.35 12.44 12.56
C ILE A 58 16.55 12.34 14.07
N SER A 59 17.54 11.55 14.53
CA SER A 59 17.84 11.35 15.95
C SER A 59 17.95 12.65 16.76
N GLN A 60 18.47 13.71 16.14
CA GLN A 60 18.68 15.02 16.79
C GLN A 60 17.40 15.85 16.97
N ILE A 61 16.36 15.57 16.19
CA ILE A 61 15.09 16.32 16.19
C ILE A 61 13.89 15.44 16.56
N SER A 62 14.11 14.13 16.70
CA SER A 62 13.10 13.18 17.14
C SER A 62 12.66 13.49 18.57
N TYR A 63 11.38 13.23 18.85
CA TYR A 63 10.84 13.29 20.21
C TYR A 63 11.56 12.28 21.13
N HIS A 64 12.01 11.14 20.57
CA HIS A 64 12.75 10.10 21.27
C HIS A 64 14.22 10.10 20.83
N GLN A 65 15.02 11.01 21.37
CA GLN A 65 16.43 11.21 20.98
C GLN A 65 17.33 9.99 21.17
N ASN A 66 16.94 9.03 22.02
CA ASN A 66 17.72 7.83 22.32
C ASN A 66 17.40 6.65 21.39
N GLU A 67 16.47 6.79 20.44
CA GLU A 67 16.05 5.70 19.55
C GLU A 67 16.89 5.63 18.28
N ASP A 68 17.86 6.53 18.07
CA ASP A 68 18.68 6.56 16.85
C ASP A 68 17.84 6.49 15.57
N GLU A 69 16.78 7.31 15.53
CA GLU A 69 15.74 7.23 14.53
C GLU A 69 16.23 7.62 13.13
N VAL A 70 15.94 6.75 12.16
CA VAL A 70 16.03 7.01 10.73
C VAL A 70 14.62 6.95 10.14
N LEU A 71 14.18 8.06 9.55
CA LEU A 71 12.86 8.17 8.92
C LEU A 71 12.98 7.94 7.43
N ILE A 72 12.17 7.03 6.89
CA ILE A 72 12.09 6.72 5.46
C ILE A 72 10.77 7.29 4.93
N THR A 73 10.82 7.95 3.77
CA THR A 73 9.64 8.56 3.16
C THR A 73 8.64 7.52 2.65
N LEU A 74 7.40 7.96 2.46
CA LEU A 74 6.32 7.14 1.89
C LEU A 74 6.62 6.68 0.45
N GLY A 75 6.03 5.55 0.06
CA GLY A 75 6.24 4.98 -1.27
C GLY A 75 7.61 4.30 -1.44
N ALA A 76 8.28 3.99 -0.33
CA ALA A 76 9.48 3.18 -0.32
C ALA A 76 9.15 1.71 -0.61
N TRP A 77 10.02 1.08 -1.41
CA TRP A 77 9.97 -0.33 -1.74
C TRP A 77 11.20 -1.00 -1.16
N PHE A 78 11.02 -2.20 -0.61
CA PHE A 78 12.08 -2.96 0.02
C PHE A 78 12.14 -4.36 -0.60
N ARG A 79 13.30 -4.76 -1.11
CA ARG A 79 13.46 -6.13 -1.62
C ARG A 79 13.74 -7.07 -0.47
N ILE A 80 13.03 -8.19 -0.41
CA ILE A 80 13.21 -9.20 0.64
C ILE A 80 14.41 -10.07 0.31
N GLU A 81 15.51 -9.88 1.03
CA GLU A 81 16.77 -10.59 0.77
C GLU A 81 16.85 -11.91 1.56
N LYS A 82 16.28 -11.93 2.77
CA LYS A 82 16.33 -13.11 3.64
C LYS A 82 15.19 -13.12 4.64
N VAL A 83 14.69 -14.32 4.92
CA VAL A 83 13.73 -14.57 5.99
C VAL A 83 14.27 -15.69 6.86
N ASN A 84 14.39 -15.46 8.17
CA ASN A 84 14.83 -16.48 9.11
C ASN A 84 14.12 -16.35 10.45
N LYS A 85 13.78 -17.48 11.08
CA LYS A 85 13.19 -17.48 12.42
C LYS A 85 14.29 -17.56 13.48
N ASP A 86 14.36 -16.58 14.37
CA ASP A 86 15.14 -16.69 15.60
C ASP A 86 14.40 -17.65 16.55
N LYS A 87 14.97 -18.85 16.74
CA LYS A 87 14.37 -19.88 17.59
C LYS A 87 14.37 -19.50 19.07
N LYS A 88 15.34 -18.71 19.52
CA LYS A 88 15.48 -18.30 20.92
C LYS A 88 14.44 -17.24 21.27
N GLU A 89 14.31 -16.23 20.42
CA GLU A 89 13.37 -15.12 20.64
C GLU A 89 11.95 -15.44 20.17
N ARG A 90 11.78 -16.48 19.33
CA ARG A 90 10.53 -16.81 18.61
C ARG A 90 10.03 -15.62 17.78
N ILE A 91 10.95 -14.90 17.16
CA ILE A 91 10.71 -13.74 16.30
C ILE A 91 11.21 -14.07 14.88
N TRP A 92 10.49 -13.63 13.86
CA TRP A 92 10.97 -13.66 12.49
C TRP A 92 11.89 -12.47 12.23
N MET A 93 13.09 -12.73 11.75
CA MET A 93 14.00 -11.72 11.24
C MET A 93 13.86 -11.70 9.72
N VAL A 94 13.55 -10.54 9.17
CA VAL A 94 13.42 -10.33 7.73
C VAL A 94 14.43 -9.27 7.31
N ARG A 95 15.44 -9.68 6.54
CA ARG A 95 16.42 -8.75 5.99
C ARG A 95 15.90 -8.23 4.66
N VAL A 96 15.86 -6.91 4.53
CA VAL A 96 15.38 -6.23 3.34
C VAL A 96 16.36 -5.15 2.91
N SER A 97 16.41 -4.85 1.61
CA SER A 97 17.20 -3.75 1.07
C SER A 97 16.28 -2.65 0.54
N LEU A 98 16.57 -1.38 0.84
CA LEU A 98 15.84 -0.26 0.24
C LEU A 98 16.10 -0.25 -1.27
N ALA A 99 15.03 -0.40 -2.06
CA ALA A 99 15.14 -0.54 -3.50
C ALA A 99 15.58 0.77 -4.17
N SER A 100 16.41 0.63 -5.21
CA SER A 100 16.77 1.71 -6.12
C SER A 100 15.59 2.08 -7.02
N GLU A 101 15.47 3.34 -7.38
CA GLU A 101 14.52 3.80 -8.40
C GLU A 101 14.81 3.19 -9.78
N ASP A 102 16.04 2.71 -9.99
CA ASP A 102 16.46 2.03 -11.21
C ASP A 102 16.26 0.52 -11.21
N ASP A 103 15.71 -0.07 -10.14
CA ASP A 103 15.49 -1.51 -10.07
C ASP A 103 14.60 -1.97 -11.24
N TYR A 104 15.16 -2.86 -12.07
CA TYR A 104 14.52 -3.34 -13.29
C TYR A 104 13.19 -4.06 -13.00
N HIS A 105 13.12 -4.81 -11.90
CA HIS A 105 11.90 -5.54 -11.53
C HIS A 105 10.78 -4.59 -11.10
N LEU A 106 11.12 -3.45 -10.48
CA LEU A 106 10.14 -2.39 -10.22
C LEU A 106 9.63 -1.78 -11.52
N LYS A 107 10.52 -1.50 -12.49
CA LYS A 107 10.13 -0.96 -13.81
C LYS A 107 9.16 -1.87 -14.56
N GLU A 108 9.41 -3.19 -14.52
CA GLU A 108 8.52 -4.18 -15.10
C GLU A 108 7.15 -4.19 -14.40
N THR A 109 7.15 -4.16 -13.07
CA THR A 109 5.92 -4.11 -12.26
C THR A 109 5.10 -2.85 -12.57
N PHE A 110 5.74 -1.68 -12.62
CA PHE A 110 5.09 -0.42 -13.01
C PHE A 110 4.53 -0.48 -14.43
N SER A 111 5.26 -1.08 -15.36
CA SER A 111 4.81 -1.25 -16.75
C SER A 111 3.59 -2.16 -16.83
N TYR A 112 3.58 -3.26 -16.08
CA TYR A 112 2.43 -4.16 -15.98
C TYR A 112 1.20 -3.45 -15.39
N MET A 113 1.37 -2.74 -14.26
CA MET A 113 0.30 -1.97 -13.64
C MET A 113 -0.26 -0.94 -14.62
N LYS A 114 0.62 -0.20 -15.29
CA LYS A 114 0.25 0.80 -16.29
C LYS A 114 -0.54 0.19 -17.46
N ASN A 115 -0.11 -0.95 -17.98
CA ASN A 115 -0.83 -1.67 -19.04
C ASN A 115 -2.20 -2.20 -18.59
N THR A 116 -2.33 -2.54 -17.30
CA THR A 116 -3.58 -3.06 -16.74
C THR A 116 -4.61 -1.96 -16.49
N ILE A 117 -4.15 -0.79 -16.06
CA ILE A 117 -5.01 0.35 -15.70
C ILE A 117 -5.34 1.21 -16.93
N GLY A 118 -4.41 1.33 -17.89
CA GLY A 118 -4.51 2.20 -19.06
C GLY A 118 -3.64 3.47 -18.94
N ASP A 119 -3.46 4.18 -20.04
CA ASP A 119 -2.68 5.43 -20.11
C ASP A 119 -3.45 6.67 -19.63
N ASP A 120 -4.77 6.54 -19.45
CA ASP A 120 -5.62 7.67 -19.10
C ASP A 120 -5.47 8.06 -17.63
N THR A 121 -5.06 9.30 -17.38
CA THR A 121 -4.98 9.88 -16.03
C THR A 121 -6.33 10.50 -15.67
N ASP A 122 -7.35 9.65 -15.52
CA ASP A 122 -8.71 10.06 -15.16
C ASP A 122 -9.15 9.48 -13.80
N LEU A 123 -10.34 9.90 -13.35
CA LEU A 123 -10.90 9.45 -12.07
C LEU A 123 -11.25 7.94 -12.07
N ASP A 124 -11.48 7.31 -13.22
CA ASP A 124 -11.72 5.85 -13.32
C ASP A 124 -10.43 5.10 -13.03
N SER A 125 -9.33 5.47 -13.71
CA SER A 125 -8.00 4.90 -13.50
C SER A 125 -7.54 5.05 -12.05
N LEU A 126 -7.72 6.22 -11.45
CA LEU A 126 -7.41 6.45 -10.02
C LEU A 126 -8.29 5.60 -9.11
N GLY A 127 -9.60 5.54 -9.38
CA GLY A 127 -10.54 4.71 -8.61
C GLY A 127 -10.17 3.23 -8.64
N ARG A 128 -9.73 2.71 -9.79
CA ARG A 128 -9.29 1.31 -9.94
C ARG A 128 -8.03 1.02 -9.13
N ILE A 129 -7.03 1.91 -9.19
CA ILE A 129 -5.82 1.79 -8.38
C ILE A 129 -6.17 1.71 -6.89
N LEU A 130 -7.06 2.59 -6.43
CA LEU A 130 -7.46 2.63 -5.02
C LEU A 130 -8.22 1.35 -4.61
N LEU A 131 -9.01 0.75 -5.50
CA LEU A 131 -9.63 -0.55 -5.25
C LEU A 131 -8.59 -1.67 -5.10
N GLU A 132 -7.60 -1.74 -6.00
CA GLU A 132 -6.52 -2.73 -5.92
C GLU A 132 -5.68 -2.57 -4.65
N MET A 133 -5.49 -1.32 -4.20
CA MET A 133 -4.79 -1.00 -2.94
C MET A 133 -5.65 -1.25 -1.68
N SER A 134 -6.88 -1.74 -1.83
CA SER A 134 -7.86 -1.87 -0.74
C SER A 134 -8.24 -0.55 -0.05
N GLU A 135 -7.96 0.59 -0.67
CA GLU A 135 -8.32 1.94 -0.23
C GLU A 135 -9.75 2.29 -0.67
N TYR A 136 -10.70 1.45 -0.23
CA TYR A 136 -12.07 1.45 -0.75
C TYR A 136 -12.82 2.76 -0.52
N GLN A 137 -12.55 3.45 0.59
CA GLN A 137 -13.20 4.72 0.93
C GLN A 137 -12.75 5.85 0.00
N GLN A 138 -11.48 5.87 -0.38
CA GLN A 138 -10.89 6.82 -1.31
C GLN A 138 -11.34 6.50 -2.74
N ALA A 139 -11.40 5.21 -3.10
CA ALA A 139 -11.99 4.78 -4.37
C ALA A 139 -13.44 5.26 -4.50
N ARG A 140 -14.25 5.09 -3.44
CA ARG A 140 -15.64 5.58 -3.38
C ARG A 140 -15.74 7.08 -3.65
N LYS A 141 -14.87 7.89 -3.01
CA LYS A 141 -14.83 9.35 -3.24
C LYS A 141 -14.48 9.69 -4.70
N CYS A 142 -13.54 8.95 -5.31
CA CYS A 142 -13.18 9.15 -6.71
C CYS A 142 -14.36 8.89 -7.65
N TYR A 143 -15.04 7.75 -7.49
CA TYR A 143 -16.18 7.39 -8.34
C TYR A 143 -17.40 8.29 -8.12
N ARG A 144 -17.67 8.73 -6.87
CA ARG A 144 -18.72 9.71 -6.58
C ARG A 144 -18.45 11.04 -7.28
N ARG A 145 -17.22 11.55 -7.17
CA ARG A 145 -16.80 12.77 -7.87
C ARG A 145 -16.91 12.62 -9.38
N MET A 146 -16.58 11.45 -9.94
CA MET A 146 -16.72 11.18 -11.37
C MET A 146 -18.18 11.26 -11.82
N LEU A 147 -19.13 10.73 -11.04
CA LEU A 147 -20.57 10.85 -11.32
C LEU A 147 -21.05 12.30 -11.25
N ASP A 148 -20.59 13.06 -10.26
CA ASP A 148 -20.96 14.47 -10.08
C ASP A 148 -20.44 15.36 -11.23
N GLU A 149 -19.22 15.11 -11.70
CA GLU A 149 -18.56 15.93 -12.73
C GLU A 149 -19.02 15.62 -14.16
N THR A 150 -19.42 14.37 -14.47
CA THR A 150 -19.66 13.97 -15.87
C THR A 150 -21.08 14.17 -16.39
N GLN A 151 -22.11 14.36 -15.56
CA GLN A 151 -23.56 14.41 -15.90
C GLN A 151 -24.12 13.25 -16.77
N LEU A 152 -23.27 12.49 -17.46
CA LEU A 152 -23.53 11.17 -18.00
C LEU A 152 -23.09 10.17 -16.94
N ALA A 153 -24.03 9.36 -16.46
CA ALA A 153 -23.69 8.10 -15.82
C ALA A 153 -22.80 7.27 -16.76
N SER A 154 -21.49 7.39 -16.59
CA SER A 154 -20.53 6.48 -17.19
C SER A 154 -20.73 5.15 -16.47
N GLY A 155 -21.06 4.09 -17.21
CA GLY A 155 -21.27 2.76 -16.62
C GLY A 155 -20.10 2.31 -15.75
N ASN A 156 -18.88 2.80 -16.06
CA ASN A 156 -17.67 2.58 -15.28
C ASN A 156 -17.73 3.25 -13.90
N ALA A 157 -18.26 4.47 -13.79
CA ALA A 157 -18.37 5.20 -12.52
C ALA A 157 -19.29 4.50 -11.54
N ALA A 158 -20.48 4.13 -12.00
CA ALA A 158 -21.47 3.46 -11.16
C ALA A 158 -21.04 2.02 -10.82
N LEU A 159 -20.41 1.31 -11.76
CA LEU A 159 -19.81 -0.01 -11.49
C LEU A 159 -18.67 0.06 -10.47
N GLY A 160 -17.77 1.04 -10.61
CA GLY A 160 -16.65 1.29 -9.69
C GLY A 160 -17.14 1.64 -8.29
N LEU A 161 -18.17 2.49 -8.19
CA LEU A 161 -18.82 2.86 -6.93
C LEU A 161 -19.46 1.64 -6.25
N GLY A 162 -20.21 0.81 -6.99
CA GLY A 162 -20.81 -0.41 -6.45
C GLY A 162 -19.78 -1.41 -5.93
N LYS A 163 -18.65 -1.57 -6.63
CA LYS A 163 -17.52 -2.39 -6.16
C LYS A 163 -16.93 -1.85 -4.86
N ALA A 164 -16.64 -0.55 -4.80
CA ALA A 164 -16.10 0.09 -3.60
C ALA A 164 -17.02 -0.08 -2.38
N CYS A 165 -18.33 0.18 -2.54
CA CYS A 165 -19.31 0.03 -1.46
C CYS A 165 -19.43 -1.43 -0.99
N THR A 166 -19.43 -2.40 -1.91
CA THR A 166 -19.45 -3.84 -1.57
C THR A 166 -18.24 -4.22 -0.70
N LEU A 167 -17.05 -3.74 -1.07
CA LEU A 167 -15.80 -4.05 -0.39
C LEU A 167 -15.65 -3.33 0.96
N CYS A 168 -16.34 -2.21 1.16
CA CYS A 168 -16.44 -1.50 2.44
C CYS A 168 -17.30 -2.23 3.51
N LYS A 169 -17.93 -3.37 3.19
CA LYS A 169 -18.92 -4.06 4.07
C LYS A 169 -20.14 -3.21 4.46
N GLU A 170 -20.41 -2.14 3.73
CA GLU A 170 -21.65 -1.36 3.80
C GLU A 170 -22.60 -1.92 2.73
N ALA A 171 -23.17 -3.10 3.00
CA ALA A 171 -23.95 -3.89 2.03
C ALA A 171 -25.22 -3.18 1.52
N ASP A 172 -25.77 -2.26 2.31
CA ASP A 172 -27.04 -1.60 2.01
C ASP A 172 -26.92 -0.51 0.92
N GLU A 173 -25.78 0.21 0.84
CA GLU A 173 -25.53 1.21 -0.24
C GLU A 173 -25.12 0.55 -1.57
N SER A 174 -24.58 -0.67 -1.53
CA SER A 174 -24.11 -1.39 -2.74
C SER A 174 -25.26 -1.79 -3.68
N LEU A 175 -26.38 -2.22 -3.11
CA LEU A 175 -27.52 -2.73 -3.88
C LEU A 175 -28.20 -1.62 -4.70
N GLU A 176 -28.30 -0.40 -4.15
CA GLU A 176 -28.95 0.74 -4.79
C GLU A 176 -28.18 1.20 -6.05
N HIS A 177 -26.85 1.30 -5.97
CA HIS A 177 -26.02 1.70 -7.11
C HIS A 177 -25.87 0.62 -8.17
N LEU A 178 -25.81 -0.67 -7.79
CA LEU A 178 -25.81 -1.78 -8.75
C LEU A 178 -27.14 -1.89 -9.52
N GLN A 179 -28.26 -1.60 -8.86
CA GLN A 179 -29.56 -1.52 -9.52
C GLN A 179 -29.63 -0.36 -10.53
N GLU A 180 -28.95 0.75 -10.24
CA GLU A 180 -28.88 1.92 -11.14
C GLU A 180 -28.03 1.63 -12.40
N THR A 181 -26.95 0.85 -12.29
CA THR A 181 -26.19 0.37 -13.47
C THR A 181 -26.98 -0.55 -14.41
N LEU A 182 -27.98 -1.27 -13.89
CA LEU A 182 -28.78 -2.23 -14.64
C LEU A 182 -30.03 -1.62 -15.29
N ARG A 183 -30.31 -0.32 -15.06
CA ARG A 183 -31.45 0.35 -15.70
C ARG A 183 -31.14 0.60 -17.18
N PRO A 184 -31.98 0.15 -18.13
CA PRO A 184 -31.76 0.39 -19.55
C PRO A 184 -31.77 1.91 -19.82
N ARG A 185 -30.73 2.41 -20.51
CA ARG A 185 -30.70 3.79 -21.01
C ARG A 185 -31.96 4.03 -21.83
N LYS A 186 -32.85 4.92 -21.35
CA LYS A 186 -33.95 5.42 -22.18
C LYS A 186 -33.32 6.24 -23.30
N ILE A 187 -33.36 5.70 -24.51
CA ILE A 187 -33.05 6.44 -25.72
C ILE A 187 -34.16 7.50 -25.84
N PRO A 188 -33.84 8.80 -25.89
CA PRO A 188 -34.85 9.82 -26.06
C PRO A 188 -35.49 9.65 -27.44
N THR A 189 -36.79 9.37 -27.46
CA THR A 189 -37.61 9.44 -28.67
C THR A 189 -37.99 10.90 -28.90
N ASN A 190 -37.68 11.39 -30.11
CA ASN A 190 -37.98 12.75 -30.63
C ASN A 190 -39.42 13.21 -30.37
#